data_AF-A0A7X6FM17-F1
#
_entry.id   AF-A0A7X6FM17-F1
#
_cell.length_a   1.000
_cell.length_b   1.000
_cell.length_c   1.000
_cell.angle_alpha   90.00
_cell.angle_beta   90.00
_cell.angle_gamma   90.00
#
_symmetry.space_group_name_H-M   'P 1'
#
loop_
_entity.id
_entity.type
_entity.pdbx_description
1 polymer ?
#
loop_
_entity_poly.entity_id
_entity_poly.type
_entity_poly.pdbx_seq_one_letter_code
_entity_poly.pdbx_strand_id
1 'polypeptide(L)'
;MPLAMNRDVFITCAVTGSGDTVSKSSHVPITPKQIADSAIDAANAGAAIVHCHVRDPETGAASRRNDLYKEVTDRIRSADVDVVLNLTAGMGGDLIFGDVESPLPLNPKGTDMAGAAERVSHVAECLPEICTLDCGTMNFSLGDYVMTNTPSMLRAMAKKMTDLGVRPEIEAFDTGHLWFAKQLAEEGLIEDPVLIQLCMGIPWGAPDDLNTFMAMVNNVPTSWTFSAFSIGRNAMAYPAAAILAGGNVRVGLEDNLYAGKGMLATNAQLVEKAVQVVEGMGARIIGPEDVRKKLKLTKR
;
A
#
# COMPACT_ATOMS: atom_id res chain seq x y z
N MET A 1 -13.41 -12.79 21.03
CA MET A 1 -12.93 -11.48 21.53
C MET A 1 -14.12 -10.54 21.64
N PRO A 2 -14.17 -9.66 22.66
CA PRO A 2 -15.15 -8.59 22.69
C PRO A 2 -14.96 -7.66 21.47
N LEU A 3 -16.02 -6.98 21.06
CA LEU A 3 -15.94 -5.95 20.01
C LEU A 3 -14.99 -4.83 20.49
N ALA A 4 -13.84 -4.70 19.83
CA ALA A 4 -12.82 -3.69 20.10
C ALA A 4 -12.60 -2.81 18.87
N MET A 5 -13.66 -2.10 18.48
CA MET A 5 -13.65 -1.24 17.29
C MET A 5 -12.67 -0.07 17.47
N ASN A 6 -11.87 0.22 16.44
CA ASN A 6 -11.00 1.40 16.44
C ASN A 6 -11.84 2.67 16.41
N ARG A 7 -11.56 3.62 17.31
CA ARG A 7 -12.27 4.91 17.42
C ARG A 7 -11.51 6.07 16.80
N ASP A 8 -10.21 5.91 16.60
CA ASP A 8 -9.30 6.91 16.07
C ASP A 8 -8.66 6.34 14.81
N VAL A 9 -9.32 6.58 13.68
CA VAL A 9 -9.07 5.87 12.42
C VAL A 9 -8.37 6.80 11.45
N PHE A 10 -7.24 6.36 10.89
CA PHE A 10 -6.68 7.02 9.72
C PHE A 10 -7.11 6.31 8.43
N ILE A 11 -7.15 7.08 7.35
CA ILE A 11 -7.36 6.57 5.99
C ILE A 11 -6.07 6.75 5.19
N THR A 12 -5.61 5.66 4.57
CA THR A 12 -4.61 5.67 3.50
C THR A 12 -5.33 5.70 2.15
N CYS A 13 -4.95 6.62 1.27
CA CYS A 13 -5.42 6.63 -0.12
C CYS A 13 -4.35 6.13 -1.08
N ALA A 14 -4.56 4.99 -1.73
CA ALA A 14 -3.69 4.41 -2.74
C ALA A 14 -4.08 4.91 -4.15
N VAL A 15 -3.33 5.89 -4.66
CA VAL A 15 -3.88 6.80 -5.68
C VAL A 15 -3.86 6.24 -7.10
N THR A 16 -2.98 5.29 -7.43
CA THR A 16 -2.84 4.81 -8.82
C THR A 16 -2.39 3.36 -8.98
N GLY A 17 -1.48 2.86 -8.15
CA GLY A 17 -0.89 1.53 -8.27
C GLY A 17 0.00 1.29 -9.48
N SER A 18 0.40 0.02 -9.64
CA SER A 18 1.14 -0.51 -10.81
C SER A 18 0.28 -1.41 -11.70
N GLY A 19 -0.94 -1.75 -11.30
CA GLY A 19 -1.83 -2.61 -12.07
C GLY A 19 -2.32 -2.00 -13.39
N ASP A 20 -2.90 -2.85 -14.25
CA ASP A 20 -3.58 -2.45 -15.48
C ASP A 20 -4.98 -1.89 -15.19
N THR A 21 -4.99 -0.73 -14.51
CA THR A 21 -6.19 0.05 -14.17
C THR A 21 -6.39 1.22 -15.12
N VAL A 22 -5.31 1.75 -15.71
CA VAL A 22 -5.31 2.88 -16.64
C VAL A 22 -6.18 2.60 -17.87
N SER A 23 -6.12 1.39 -18.42
CA SER A 23 -6.94 0.99 -19.56
C SER A 23 -8.44 0.89 -19.25
N LYS A 24 -8.82 0.87 -17.96
CA LYS A 24 -10.18 0.64 -17.48
C LYS A 24 -10.89 1.90 -16.98
N SER A 25 -10.15 2.98 -16.69
CA SER A 25 -10.72 4.22 -16.17
C SER A 25 -9.85 5.42 -16.51
N SER A 26 -10.48 6.47 -17.06
CA SER A 26 -9.83 7.75 -17.32
C SER A 26 -9.54 8.57 -16.05
N HIS A 27 -10.01 8.12 -14.88
CA HIS A 27 -9.74 8.77 -13.61
C HIS A 27 -8.45 8.29 -12.92
N VAL A 28 -7.82 7.23 -13.42
CA VAL A 28 -6.54 6.74 -12.88
C VAL A 28 -5.45 7.75 -13.25
N PRO A 29 -4.76 8.37 -12.28
CA PRO A 29 -3.75 9.38 -12.58
C PRO A 29 -2.45 8.72 -13.09
N ILE A 30 -1.86 9.31 -14.14
CA ILE A 30 -0.70 8.75 -14.83
C ILE A 30 0.55 9.60 -14.60
N THR A 31 0.50 10.88 -14.95
CA THR A 31 1.65 11.78 -14.86
C THR A 31 1.94 12.15 -13.40
N PRO A 32 3.19 12.52 -13.05
CA PRO A 32 3.51 12.99 -11.70
C PRO A 32 2.60 14.11 -11.20
N LYS A 33 2.22 15.05 -12.09
CA LYS A 33 1.26 16.11 -11.75
C LYS A 33 -0.11 15.53 -11.40
N GLN A 34 -0.67 14.65 -12.22
CA GLN A 34 -1.98 14.03 -11.95
C GLN A 34 -1.97 13.21 -10.66
N ILE A 35 -0.87 12.48 -10.40
CA ILE A 35 -0.71 11.67 -9.19
C ILE A 35 -0.68 12.58 -7.96
N ALA A 36 0.11 13.66 -7.99
CA ALA A 36 0.17 14.63 -6.92
C ALA A 36 -1.16 15.36 -6.70
N ASP A 37 -1.82 15.84 -7.76
CA ASP A 37 -3.13 16.48 -7.69
C ASP A 37 -4.15 15.53 -7.03
N SER A 38 -4.18 14.26 -7.47
CA SER A 38 -5.10 13.27 -6.90
C SER A 38 -4.78 12.91 -5.44
N ALA A 39 -3.52 12.97 -5.03
CA ALA A 39 -3.12 12.77 -3.64
C ALA A 39 -3.56 13.94 -2.75
N ILE A 40 -3.44 15.17 -3.26
CA ILE A 40 -3.89 16.40 -2.58
C ILE A 40 -5.42 16.39 -2.43
N ASP A 41 -6.16 16.00 -3.49
CA ASP A 41 -7.62 15.87 -3.44
C ASP A 41 -8.05 14.79 -2.42
N ALA A 42 -7.33 13.66 -2.36
CA ALA A 42 -7.58 12.63 -1.36
C ALA A 42 -7.32 13.13 0.07
N ALA A 43 -6.26 13.92 0.28
CA ALA A 43 -5.96 14.51 1.58
C ALA A 43 -7.04 15.50 2.02
N ASN A 44 -7.49 16.38 1.12
CA ASN A 44 -8.63 17.27 1.36
C ASN A 44 -9.91 16.53 1.71
N ALA A 45 -10.13 15.34 1.13
CA ALA A 45 -11.27 14.48 1.42
C ALA A 45 -11.18 13.75 2.78
N GLY A 46 -10.02 13.78 3.46
CA GLY A 46 -9.82 13.18 4.77
C GLY A 46 -8.79 12.05 4.83
N ALA A 47 -8.03 11.79 3.76
CA ALA A 47 -6.91 10.85 3.82
C ALA A 47 -5.76 11.46 4.64
N ALA A 48 -5.30 10.72 5.65
CA ALA A 48 -4.15 11.13 6.44
C ALA A 48 -2.82 10.67 5.82
N ILE A 49 -2.87 9.61 5.01
CA ILE A 49 -1.74 9.02 4.30
C ILE A 49 -2.09 8.90 2.82
N VAL A 50 -1.15 9.19 1.93
CA VAL A 50 -1.27 8.89 0.50
C VAL A 50 -0.18 7.92 0.10
N HIS A 51 -0.59 6.79 -0.48
CA HIS A 51 0.29 5.77 -1.05
C HIS A 51 0.44 6.01 -2.55
N CYS A 52 1.67 6.20 -2.99
CA CYS A 52 1.99 6.60 -4.36
C CYS A 52 2.89 5.59 -5.06
N HIS A 53 2.45 5.20 -6.25
CA HIS A 53 3.27 4.65 -7.32
C HIS A 53 3.53 5.77 -8.36
N VAL A 54 4.47 5.53 -9.27
CA VAL A 54 4.62 6.35 -10.49
C VAL A 54 4.42 5.50 -11.72
N ARG A 55 4.03 6.17 -12.81
CA ARG A 55 3.77 5.56 -14.11
C ARG A 55 4.56 6.30 -15.17
N ASP A 56 4.88 5.59 -16.25
CA ASP A 56 5.42 6.19 -17.45
C ASP A 56 4.42 7.25 -17.99
N PRO A 57 4.81 8.53 -18.10
CA PRO A 57 3.87 9.61 -18.45
C PRO A 57 3.27 9.52 -19.85
N GLU A 58 3.91 8.78 -20.76
CA GLU A 58 3.46 8.64 -22.15
C GLU A 58 2.54 7.44 -22.33
N THR A 59 2.88 6.31 -21.68
CA THR A 59 2.21 5.02 -21.91
C THR A 59 1.25 4.62 -20.78
N GLY A 60 1.39 5.19 -19.58
CA GLY A 60 0.64 4.77 -18.39
C GLY A 60 1.12 3.47 -17.75
N ALA A 61 2.16 2.83 -18.31
CA ALA A 61 2.77 1.63 -17.73
C ALA A 61 3.36 1.92 -16.35
N ALA A 62 3.44 0.91 -15.48
CA ALA A 62 4.09 1.05 -14.19
C ALA A 62 5.57 1.45 -14.38
N SER A 63 6.08 2.34 -13.53
CA SER A 63 7.47 2.78 -13.58
C SER A 63 8.07 2.86 -12.19
N ARG A 64 9.37 2.58 -12.08
CA ARG A 64 10.16 2.76 -10.86
C ARG A 64 11.27 3.79 -11.02
N ARG A 65 11.06 4.77 -11.90
CA ARG A 65 12.00 5.86 -12.17
C ARG A 65 12.05 6.86 -11.02
N ASN A 66 13.25 7.11 -10.50
CA ASN A 66 13.47 8.04 -9.39
C ASN A 66 13.02 9.46 -9.68
N ASP A 67 13.27 9.97 -10.89
CA ASP A 67 12.94 11.34 -11.24
C ASP A 67 11.42 11.60 -11.21
N LEU A 68 10.62 10.59 -11.54
CA LEU A 68 9.16 10.66 -11.44
C LEU A 68 8.70 10.66 -9.96
N TYR A 69 9.30 9.81 -9.11
CA TYR A 69 9.01 9.81 -7.67
C TYR A 69 9.39 11.14 -7.02
N LYS A 70 10.53 11.70 -7.42
CA LYS A 70 10.99 12.99 -6.95
C LYS A 70 10.00 14.09 -7.33
N GLU A 71 9.53 14.12 -8.58
CA GLU A 71 8.54 15.10 -9.01
C GLU A 71 7.22 14.97 -8.24
N VAL A 72 6.69 13.76 -8.04
CA VAL A 72 5.48 13.53 -7.22
C VAL A 72 5.70 14.03 -5.79
N THR A 73 6.83 13.68 -5.18
CA THR A 73 7.18 14.05 -3.80
C THR A 73 7.27 15.57 -3.64
N ASP A 74 8.01 16.24 -4.54
CA ASP A 74 8.21 17.68 -4.48
C ASP A 74 6.88 18.43 -4.65
N ARG A 75 5.98 17.94 -5.53
CA ARG A 75 4.64 18.51 -5.73
C ARG A 75 3.75 18.36 -4.51
N ILE A 76 3.69 17.16 -3.92
CA ILE A 76 2.87 16.90 -2.72
C ILE A 76 3.39 17.75 -1.54
N ARG A 77 4.71 17.80 -1.32
CA ARG A 77 5.31 18.59 -0.24
C ARG A 77 5.12 20.10 -0.40
N SER A 78 4.97 20.58 -1.64
CA SER A 78 4.75 22.00 -1.94
C SER A 78 3.27 22.42 -1.85
N ALA A 79 2.36 21.49 -1.61
CA ALA A 79 0.93 21.80 -1.47
C ALA A 79 0.63 22.45 -0.11
N ASP A 80 -0.41 23.28 -0.05
CA ASP A 80 -0.90 23.88 1.20
C ASP A 80 -1.57 22.87 2.14
N VAL A 81 -1.86 21.66 1.64
CA VAL A 81 -2.53 20.58 2.36
C VAL A 81 -1.47 19.61 2.88
N ASP A 82 -1.50 19.35 4.20
CA ASP A 82 -0.61 18.38 4.81
C ASP A 82 -1.11 16.94 4.62
N VAL A 83 -0.20 16.01 4.36
CA VAL A 83 -0.48 14.58 4.25
C VAL A 83 0.79 13.78 4.53
N VAL A 84 0.66 12.58 5.10
CA VAL A 84 1.79 11.64 5.24
C VAL A 84 2.06 10.99 3.89
N LEU A 85 3.30 11.08 3.42
CA LEU A 85 3.71 10.44 2.17
C LEU A 85 4.17 9.00 2.40
N ASN A 86 3.51 8.07 1.73
CA ASN A 86 3.90 6.66 1.61
C ASN A 86 4.30 6.38 0.15
N LEU A 87 5.53 5.93 -0.09
CA LEU A 87 5.97 5.52 -1.43
C LEU A 87 6.11 4.00 -1.50
N THR A 88 5.63 3.40 -2.57
CA THR A 88 5.83 1.96 -2.80
C THR A 88 7.31 1.61 -2.85
N ALA A 89 7.70 0.44 -2.32
CA ALA A 89 8.95 -0.22 -2.71
C ALA A 89 8.71 -1.65 -3.22
N GLY A 90 7.47 -1.95 -3.62
CA GLY A 90 7.05 -3.26 -4.15
C GLY A 90 7.49 -3.53 -5.59
N MET A 91 7.84 -2.50 -6.38
CA MET A 91 8.31 -2.68 -7.76
C MET A 91 9.72 -3.27 -7.85
N GLY A 92 10.07 -3.94 -8.95
CA GLY A 92 11.36 -4.59 -9.13
C GLY A 92 11.47 -5.98 -8.52
N GLY A 93 10.35 -6.68 -8.34
CA GLY A 93 10.30 -8.05 -7.82
C GLY A 93 9.50 -9.01 -8.69
N ASP A 94 9.21 -8.67 -9.94
CA ASP A 94 8.30 -9.44 -10.79
C ASP A 94 9.10 -10.42 -11.63
N LEU A 95 8.92 -11.72 -11.38
CA LEU A 95 9.52 -12.79 -12.17
C LEU A 95 8.49 -13.41 -13.12
N ILE A 96 8.82 -13.41 -14.42
CA ILE A 96 8.07 -14.17 -15.43
C ILE A 96 8.95 -15.29 -15.93
N PHE A 97 8.49 -16.53 -15.77
CA PHE A 97 9.21 -17.72 -16.23
C PHE A 97 9.12 -17.87 -17.76
N GLY A 98 9.88 -18.82 -18.31
CA GLY A 98 9.65 -19.35 -19.65
C GLY A 98 8.30 -20.07 -19.75
N ASP A 99 8.08 -20.81 -20.84
CA ASP A 99 6.83 -21.56 -20.99
C ASP A 99 6.73 -22.74 -20.00
N VAL A 100 5.55 -23.36 -19.93
CA VAL A 100 5.24 -24.43 -18.96
C VAL A 100 6.06 -25.72 -19.16
N GLU A 101 6.61 -25.94 -20.36
CA GLU A 101 7.46 -27.10 -20.66
C GLU A 101 8.96 -26.76 -20.46
N SER A 102 9.32 -25.49 -20.57
CA SER A 102 10.67 -24.94 -20.43
C SER A 102 10.67 -23.66 -19.60
N PRO A 103 10.48 -23.75 -18.27
CA PRO A 103 10.32 -22.58 -17.39
C PRO A 103 11.58 -21.72 -17.28
N LEU A 104 12.74 -22.21 -17.72
CA LEU A 104 13.99 -21.46 -17.77
C LEU A 104 14.59 -21.47 -19.19
N PRO A 105 15.24 -20.36 -19.61
CA PRO A 105 15.50 -19.13 -18.85
C PRO A 105 14.24 -18.27 -18.61
N LEU A 106 14.31 -17.35 -17.65
CA LEU A 106 13.24 -16.39 -17.38
C LEU A 106 12.92 -15.55 -18.63
N ASN A 107 11.68 -15.07 -18.73
CA ASN A 107 11.25 -14.21 -19.82
C ASN A 107 11.86 -12.80 -19.67
N PRO A 108 12.75 -12.38 -20.58
CA PRO A 108 13.49 -11.12 -20.45
C PRO A 108 12.64 -9.88 -20.76
N LYS A 109 11.45 -10.04 -21.35
CA LYS A 109 10.55 -8.91 -21.65
C LYS A 109 9.60 -8.60 -20.50
N GLY A 110 9.27 -9.60 -19.69
CA GLY A 110 8.28 -9.50 -18.63
C GLY A 110 8.84 -9.45 -17.22
N THR A 111 10.09 -9.89 -17.03
CA THR A 111 10.76 -9.89 -15.73
C THR A 111 11.30 -8.50 -15.39
N ASP A 112 10.91 -7.95 -14.23
CA ASP A 112 11.55 -6.79 -13.57
C ASP A 112 12.04 -7.23 -12.19
N MET A 113 13.29 -7.67 -12.11
CA MET A 113 13.91 -8.14 -10.86
C MET A 113 15.15 -7.30 -10.54
N ALA A 114 14.99 -6.37 -9.60
CA ALA A 114 16.03 -5.45 -9.17
C ALA A 114 16.65 -5.88 -7.83
N GLY A 115 17.87 -5.39 -7.56
CA GLY A 115 18.53 -5.59 -6.27
C GLY A 115 17.90 -4.76 -5.15
N ALA A 116 18.10 -5.16 -3.89
CA ALA A 116 17.52 -4.47 -2.73
C ALA A 116 17.82 -2.96 -2.70
N ALA A 117 19.04 -2.55 -3.05
CA ALA A 117 19.44 -1.14 -3.07
C ALA A 117 18.75 -0.35 -4.18
N GLU A 118 18.50 -0.97 -5.33
CA GLU A 118 17.82 -0.35 -6.47
C GLU A 118 16.32 -0.17 -6.17
N ARG A 119 15.67 -1.18 -5.56
CA ARG A 119 14.25 -1.13 -5.17
C ARG A 119 13.92 -0.07 -4.12
N VAL A 120 14.91 0.40 -3.35
CA VAL A 120 14.73 1.48 -2.36
C VAL A 120 15.49 2.77 -2.72
N SER A 121 16.00 2.87 -3.95
CA SER A 121 16.82 4.02 -4.37
C SER A 121 16.02 5.34 -4.38
N HIS A 122 14.77 5.30 -4.85
CA HIS A 122 13.86 6.46 -4.79
C HIS A 122 13.44 6.79 -3.35
N VAL A 123 13.34 5.80 -2.46
CA VAL A 123 13.10 6.03 -1.02
C VAL A 123 14.29 6.78 -0.41
N ALA A 124 15.51 6.41 -0.75
CA ALA A 124 16.71 7.10 -0.27
C ALA A 124 16.80 8.56 -0.78
N GLU A 125 16.30 8.83 -1.99
CA GLU A 125 16.30 10.16 -2.59
C GLU A 125 15.15 11.04 -2.08
N CYS A 126 13.94 10.50 -1.99
CA CYS A 126 12.73 11.24 -1.65
C CYS A 126 12.51 11.32 -0.13
N LEU A 127 13.04 10.35 0.62
CA LEU A 127 12.91 10.23 2.08
C LEU A 127 11.46 10.44 2.54
N PRO A 128 10.51 9.61 2.06
CA PRO A 128 9.13 9.67 2.52
C PRO A 128 9.04 9.28 3.99
N GLU A 129 7.89 9.52 4.61
CA GLU A 129 7.67 9.14 6.02
C GLU A 129 7.47 7.63 6.16
N ILE A 130 6.79 7.05 5.16
CA ILE A 130 6.48 5.63 5.07
C ILE A 130 6.95 5.12 3.70
N CYS A 131 7.34 3.85 3.62
CA CYS A 131 7.40 3.14 2.35
C CYS A 131 6.93 1.69 2.51
N THR A 132 6.31 1.11 1.47
CA THR A 132 5.80 -0.26 1.56
C THR A 132 6.90 -1.32 1.48
N LEU A 133 6.68 -2.44 2.16
CA LEU A 133 7.51 -3.64 2.09
C LEU A 133 6.64 -4.88 1.94
N ASP A 134 6.54 -5.40 0.72
CA ASP A 134 5.71 -6.57 0.39
C ASP A 134 6.32 -7.84 0.97
N CYS A 135 5.77 -8.32 2.09
CA CYS A 135 6.45 -9.22 3.01
C CYS A 135 6.35 -10.71 2.62
N GLY A 136 6.61 -11.04 1.35
CA GLY A 136 6.71 -12.42 0.91
C GLY A 136 6.67 -12.62 -0.60
N THR A 137 6.74 -13.90 -1.00
CA THR A 137 6.74 -14.33 -2.40
C THR A 137 5.48 -15.11 -2.70
N MET A 138 4.78 -14.77 -3.79
CA MET A 138 3.53 -15.41 -4.20
C MET A 138 3.26 -15.23 -5.69
N ASN A 139 2.40 -16.09 -6.25
CA ASN A 139 1.71 -15.75 -7.50
C ASN A 139 0.89 -14.49 -7.25
N PHE A 140 0.95 -13.51 -8.15
CA PHE A 140 0.38 -12.20 -7.85
C PHE A 140 -0.58 -11.73 -8.93
N SER A 141 -1.79 -11.34 -8.50
CA SER A 141 -2.84 -10.84 -9.38
C SER A 141 -3.28 -11.88 -10.43
N LEU A 142 -4.03 -11.41 -11.45
CA LEU A 142 -4.45 -12.23 -12.60
C LEU A 142 -3.37 -12.33 -13.68
N GLY A 143 -2.16 -11.84 -13.41
CA GLY A 143 -1.02 -11.95 -14.30
C GLY A 143 -0.32 -13.30 -14.15
N ASP A 144 0.51 -13.65 -15.14
CA ASP A 144 1.34 -14.85 -15.14
C ASP A 144 2.75 -14.51 -14.63
N TYR A 145 2.85 -14.06 -13.38
CA TYR A 145 4.11 -13.72 -12.75
C TYR A 145 4.12 -14.02 -11.24
N VAL A 146 5.34 -14.16 -10.70
CA VAL A 146 5.61 -14.35 -9.29
C VAL A 146 6.17 -13.04 -8.72
N MET A 147 5.42 -12.41 -7.81
CA MET A 147 5.96 -11.33 -6.99
C MET A 147 6.96 -11.97 -6.01
N THR A 148 8.22 -11.58 -6.14
CA THR A 148 9.37 -12.26 -5.53
C THR A 148 10.04 -11.36 -4.50
N ASN A 149 9.85 -11.69 -3.24
CA ASN A 149 10.54 -11.10 -2.10
C ASN A 149 11.11 -12.22 -1.21
N THR A 150 12.37 -12.58 -1.46
CA THR A 150 13.04 -13.61 -0.66
C THR A 150 13.34 -13.09 0.76
N PRO A 151 13.53 -13.98 1.76
CA PRO A 151 13.90 -13.56 3.11
C PRO A 151 15.16 -12.70 3.17
N SER A 152 16.15 -12.92 2.30
CA SER A 152 17.37 -12.09 2.25
C SER A 152 17.11 -10.71 1.64
N MET A 153 16.27 -10.63 0.60
CA MET A 153 15.83 -9.36 0.01
C MET A 153 15.09 -8.52 1.05
N LEU A 154 14.13 -9.12 1.75
CA LEU A 154 13.31 -8.45 2.76
C LEU A 154 14.13 -7.95 3.94
N ARG A 155 15.07 -8.75 4.46
CA ARG A 155 15.99 -8.29 5.52
C ARG A 155 16.83 -7.11 5.07
N ALA A 156 17.37 -7.16 3.84
CA ALA A 156 18.19 -6.09 3.30
C ALA A 156 17.39 -4.80 3.07
N MET A 157 16.16 -4.91 2.55
CA MET A 157 15.27 -3.76 2.34
C MET A 157 14.79 -3.17 3.66
N ALA A 158 14.30 -3.99 4.59
CA ALA A 158 13.87 -3.54 5.93
C ALA A 158 14.99 -2.79 6.64
N LYS A 159 16.21 -3.35 6.66
CA LYS A 159 17.38 -2.66 7.23
C LYS A 159 17.63 -1.30 6.57
N LYS A 160 17.59 -1.22 5.25
CA LYS A 160 17.82 0.03 4.51
C LYS A 160 16.76 1.09 4.82
N MET A 161 15.49 0.69 4.87
CA MET A 161 14.38 1.60 5.23
C MET A 161 14.56 2.16 6.64
N THR A 162 14.86 1.29 7.61
CA THR A 162 15.15 1.67 8.99
C THR A 162 16.38 2.58 9.10
N ASP A 163 17.49 2.25 8.44
CA ASP A 163 18.71 3.08 8.42
C ASP A 163 18.46 4.47 7.80
N LEU A 164 17.52 4.57 6.84
CA LEU A 164 17.10 5.83 6.25
C LEU A 164 16.16 6.64 7.16
N GLY A 165 15.67 6.06 8.26
CA GLY A 165 14.64 6.66 9.11
C GLY A 165 13.27 6.75 8.44
N VAL A 166 12.95 5.78 7.57
CA VAL A 166 11.66 5.64 6.88
C VAL A 166 10.93 4.43 7.47
N ARG A 167 9.64 4.59 7.84
CA ARG A 167 8.86 3.52 8.44
C ARG A 167 8.40 2.53 7.36
N PRO A 168 8.70 1.22 7.48
CA PRO A 168 8.09 0.23 6.60
C PRO A 168 6.59 0.09 6.92
N GLU A 169 5.73 0.24 5.90
CA GLU A 169 4.39 -0.34 5.91
C GLU A 169 4.50 -1.77 5.38
N ILE A 170 4.40 -2.75 6.26
CA ILE A 170 4.59 -4.16 5.88
C ILE A 170 3.31 -4.64 5.19
N GLU A 171 3.39 -5.03 3.91
CA GLU A 171 2.22 -5.56 3.20
C GLU A 171 2.17 -7.09 3.34
N ALA A 172 1.13 -7.58 4.02
CA ALA A 172 0.89 -8.99 4.24
C ALA A 172 -0.30 -9.47 3.40
N PHE A 173 0.01 -10.28 2.39
CA PHE A 173 -0.96 -10.92 1.49
C PHE A 173 -1.34 -12.33 1.94
N ASP A 174 -0.68 -12.88 2.95
CA ASP A 174 -1.01 -14.18 3.55
C ASP A 174 -0.47 -14.24 5.00
N THR A 175 -0.93 -15.22 5.77
CA THR A 175 -0.48 -15.53 7.13
C THR A 175 1.02 -15.83 7.23
N GLY A 176 1.61 -16.45 6.20
CA GLY A 176 3.06 -16.66 6.14
C GLY A 176 3.85 -15.34 6.07
N HIS A 177 3.29 -14.33 5.41
CA HIS A 177 3.90 -13.00 5.30
C HIS A 177 3.87 -12.29 6.65
N LEU A 178 2.74 -12.40 7.37
CA LEU A 178 2.60 -11.90 8.75
C LEU A 178 3.55 -12.61 9.72
N TRP A 179 3.76 -13.92 9.57
CA TRP A 179 4.72 -14.64 10.39
C TRP A 179 6.15 -14.15 10.15
N PHE A 180 6.55 -13.97 8.90
CA PHE A 180 7.87 -13.43 8.58
C PHE A 180 8.03 -11.96 9.00
N ALA A 181 6.96 -11.15 8.96
CA ALA A 181 6.98 -9.80 9.51
C ALA A 181 7.35 -9.78 11.00
N LYS A 182 6.82 -10.72 11.80
CA LYS A 182 7.19 -10.87 13.21
C LYS A 182 8.66 -11.22 13.36
N GLN A 183 9.17 -12.11 12.50
CA GLN A 183 10.59 -12.44 12.46
C GLN A 183 11.47 -11.20 12.19
N LEU A 184 11.09 -10.34 11.25
CA LEU A 184 11.83 -9.10 10.95
C LEU A 184 11.85 -8.12 12.14
N ALA A 185 10.73 -8.03 12.88
CA ALA A 185 10.66 -7.22 14.10
C ALA A 185 11.49 -7.83 15.24
N GLU A 186 11.43 -9.14 15.44
CA GLU A 186 12.25 -9.87 16.43
C GLU A 186 13.75 -9.76 16.16
N GLU A 187 14.15 -9.72 14.88
CA GLU A 187 15.53 -9.47 14.44
C GLU A 187 15.98 -8.00 14.62
N GLY A 188 15.08 -7.10 15.03
CA GLY A 188 15.36 -5.67 15.20
C GLY A 188 15.58 -4.93 13.87
N LEU A 189 15.12 -5.50 12.75
CA LEU A 189 15.24 -4.87 11.43
C LEU A 189 14.10 -3.88 11.14
N ILE A 190 12.99 -4.04 11.85
CA ILE A 190 11.84 -3.12 11.83
C ILE A 190 11.64 -2.63 13.26
N GLU A 191 11.80 -1.33 13.47
CA GLU A 191 11.64 -0.72 14.78
C GLU A 191 10.16 -0.52 15.14
N ASP A 192 9.87 -0.38 16.44
CA ASP A 192 8.56 0.05 16.91
C ASP A 192 8.34 1.56 16.69
N PRO A 193 7.09 2.02 16.49
CA PRO A 193 5.88 1.22 16.30
C PRO A 193 5.83 0.55 14.92
N VAL A 194 5.40 -0.72 14.87
CA VAL A 194 5.22 -1.46 13.61
C VAL A 194 3.88 -1.09 12.95
N LEU A 195 3.92 -0.86 11.64
CA LEU A 195 2.76 -0.69 10.77
C LEU A 195 2.65 -1.88 9.82
N ILE A 196 1.50 -2.54 9.80
CA ILE A 196 1.21 -3.66 8.89
C ILE A 196 -0.10 -3.43 8.12
N GLN A 197 -0.12 -3.76 6.84
CA GLN A 197 -1.28 -3.70 5.98
C GLN A 197 -1.73 -5.12 5.63
N LEU A 198 -2.96 -5.47 5.99
CA LEU A 198 -3.59 -6.74 5.64
C LEU A 198 -4.24 -6.60 4.26
N CYS A 199 -3.64 -7.25 3.26
CA CYS A 199 -3.96 -7.10 1.85
C CYS A 199 -4.88 -8.25 1.40
N MET A 200 -6.18 -8.02 1.40
CA MET A 200 -7.17 -9.06 1.11
C MET A 200 -7.62 -9.05 -0.35
N GLY A 201 -8.04 -10.20 -0.85
CA GLY A 201 -8.72 -10.32 -2.15
C GLY A 201 -7.80 -10.25 -3.38
N ILE A 202 -6.50 -10.03 -3.21
CA ILE A 202 -5.54 -10.18 -4.30
C ILE A 202 -5.51 -11.67 -4.71
N PRO A 203 -5.73 -12.00 -6.00
CA PRO A 203 -5.72 -13.38 -6.46
C PRO A 203 -4.47 -14.14 -6.02
N TRP A 204 -4.69 -15.37 -5.55
CA TRP A 204 -3.68 -16.30 -5.03
C TRP A 204 -3.06 -15.94 -3.67
N GLY A 205 -3.49 -14.84 -3.04
CA GLY A 205 -3.22 -14.54 -1.63
C GLY A 205 -4.40 -14.84 -0.72
N ALA A 206 -4.47 -14.11 0.39
CA ALA A 206 -5.54 -14.14 1.35
C ALA A 206 -6.88 -13.80 0.66
N PRO A 207 -7.84 -14.74 0.61
CA PRO A 207 -9.10 -14.51 -0.07
C PRO A 207 -9.93 -13.42 0.59
N ASP A 208 -10.84 -12.86 -0.20
CA ASP A 208 -11.73 -11.79 0.20
C ASP A 208 -12.91 -12.28 1.05
N ASP A 209 -12.62 -12.79 2.26
CA ASP A 209 -13.61 -13.28 3.22
C ASP A 209 -13.26 -12.93 4.68
N LEU A 210 -14.30 -12.83 5.51
CA LEU A 210 -14.16 -12.41 6.91
C LEU A 210 -13.45 -13.45 7.80
N ASN A 211 -13.53 -14.75 7.49
CA ASN A 211 -12.87 -15.76 8.32
C ASN A 211 -11.35 -15.68 8.15
N THR A 212 -10.89 -15.57 6.91
CA THR A 212 -9.48 -15.36 6.59
C THR A 212 -9.00 -14.02 7.14
N PHE A 213 -9.77 -12.93 6.94
CA PHE A 213 -9.44 -11.62 7.48
C PHE A 213 -9.26 -11.67 9.01
N MET A 214 -10.22 -12.25 9.73
CA MET A 214 -10.13 -12.35 11.19
C MET A 214 -9.00 -13.30 11.64
N ALA A 215 -8.67 -14.34 10.87
CA ALA A 215 -7.51 -15.19 11.16
C ALA A 215 -6.20 -14.38 11.10
N MET A 216 -6.05 -13.49 10.11
CA MET A 216 -4.90 -12.59 10.01
C MET A 216 -4.89 -11.55 11.14
N VAL A 217 -6.02 -10.87 11.39
CA VAL A 217 -6.17 -9.89 12.50
C VAL A 217 -5.79 -10.52 13.84
N ASN A 218 -6.30 -11.71 14.14
CA ASN A 218 -6.03 -12.41 15.41
C ASN A 218 -4.54 -12.79 15.57
N ASN A 219 -3.77 -12.79 14.49
CA ASN A 219 -2.34 -13.03 14.51
C ASN A 219 -1.50 -11.74 14.56
N VAL A 220 -2.09 -10.55 14.40
CA VAL A 220 -1.36 -9.29 14.55
C VAL A 220 -1.08 -9.06 16.04
N PRO A 221 0.18 -8.80 16.44
CA PRO A 221 0.49 -8.41 17.82
C PRO A 221 -0.30 -7.17 18.25
N THR A 222 -0.81 -7.15 19.48
CA THR A 222 -1.66 -6.04 19.97
C THR A 222 -0.93 -4.70 20.09
N SER A 223 0.41 -4.71 20.12
CA SER A 223 1.25 -3.51 20.09
C SER A 223 1.39 -2.90 18.69
N TRP A 224 1.05 -3.64 17.64
CA TRP A 224 1.20 -3.19 16.26
C TRP A 224 -0.02 -2.38 15.81
N THR A 225 0.23 -1.41 14.93
CA THR A 225 -0.84 -0.73 14.21
C THR A 225 -1.09 -1.48 12.91
N PHE A 226 -2.35 -1.85 12.64
CA PHE A 226 -2.71 -2.43 11.35
C PHE A 226 -3.72 -1.59 10.57
N SER A 227 -3.60 -1.66 9.25
CA SER A 227 -4.58 -1.21 8.26
C SER A 227 -5.04 -2.42 7.44
N ALA A 228 -6.20 -2.33 6.80
CA ALA A 228 -6.66 -3.38 5.90
C ALA A 228 -7.40 -2.80 4.69
N PHE A 229 -7.32 -3.52 3.57
CA PHE A 229 -8.12 -3.27 2.38
C PHE A 229 -8.48 -4.58 1.68
N SER A 230 -9.38 -4.47 0.73
CA SER A 230 -9.64 -5.48 -0.29
C SER A 230 -9.84 -4.80 -1.63
N ILE A 231 -9.83 -5.58 -2.71
CA ILE A 231 -9.99 -5.08 -4.08
C ILE A 231 -11.38 -5.33 -4.65
N GLY A 232 -11.70 -4.63 -5.73
CA GLY A 232 -12.91 -4.87 -6.52
C GLY A 232 -14.19 -4.63 -5.74
N ARG A 233 -15.18 -5.53 -5.88
CA ARG A 233 -16.57 -5.28 -5.45
C ARG A 233 -16.72 -5.05 -3.95
N ASN A 234 -15.86 -5.65 -3.13
CA ASN A 234 -15.94 -5.59 -1.67
C ASN A 234 -14.97 -4.56 -1.07
N ALA A 235 -14.15 -3.88 -1.89
CA ALA A 235 -13.23 -2.85 -1.41
C ALA A 235 -13.92 -1.82 -0.50
N MET A 236 -15.14 -1.37 -0.85
CA MET A 236 -15.89 -0.41 -0.04
C MET A 236 -16.63 -1.00 1.15
N ALA A 237 -16.64 -2.33 1.33
CA ALA A 237 -17.07 -2.97 2.58
C ALA A 237 -15.95 -3.01 3.63
N TYR A 238 -14.68 -2.96 3.19
CA TYR A 238 -13.53 -3.08 4.07
C TYR A 238 -13.30 -1.92 5.05
N PRO A 239 -13.68 -0.65 4.76
CA PRO A 239 -13.65 0.38 5.79
C PRO A 239 -14.41 -0.04 7.06
N ALA A 240 -15.59 -0.65 6.91
CA ALA A 240 -16.37 -1.14 8.05
C ALA A 240 -15.72 -2.37 8.71
N ALA A 241 -15.28 -3.35 7.90
CA ALA A 241 -14.65 -4.57 8.42
C ALA A 241 -13.37 -4.26 9.21
N ALA A 242 -12.51 -3.39 8.66
CA ALA A 242 -11.25 -3.01 9.26
C ALA A 242 -11.43 -2.34 10.62
N ILE A 243 -12.31 -1.34 10.73
CA ILE A 243 -12.50 -0.64 12.01
C ILE A 243 -13.16 -1.53 13.05
N LEU A 244 -14.10 -2.41 12.67
CA LEU A 244 -14.72 -3.38 13.58
C LEU A 244 -13.70 -4.37 14.14
N ALA A 245 -12.68 -4.71 13.36
CA ALA A 245 -11.56 -5.54 13.77
C ALA A 245 -10.49 -4.78 14.58
N GLY A 246 -10.61 -3.46 14.75
CA GLY A 246 -9.65 -2.63 15.48
C GLY A 246 -8.55 -1.99 14.61
N GLY A 247 -8.69 -2.04 13.29
CA GLY A 247 -7.71 -1.55 12.33
C GLY A 247 -7.98 -0.14 11.79
N ASN A 248 -7.17 0.22 10.80
CA ASN A 248 -7.29 1.42 9.98
C ASN A 248 -7.66 1.06 8.54
N VAL A 249 -7.93 2.05 7.72
CA VAL A 249 -8.57 1.87 6.41
C VAL A 249 -7.61 2.24 5.28
N ARG A 250 -7.58 1.43 4.23
CA ARG A 250 -7.05 1.83 2.92
C ARG A 250 -8.13 1.76 1.85
N VAL A 251 -8.17 2.78 1.00
CA VAL A 251 -9.01 2.87 -0.22
C VAL A 251 -8.24 3.55 -1.33
N GLY A 252 -8.76 3.54 -2.56
CA GLY A 252 -8.20 4.32 -3.66
C GLY A 252 -8.35 3.60 -5.00
N LEU A 253 -8.00 4.30 -6.08
CA LEU A 253 -8.10 3.80 -7.45
C LEU A 253 -7.11 2.68 -7.76
N GLU A 254 -6.06 2.53 -6.94
CA GLU A 254 -5.20 1.36 -6.96
C GLU A 254 -5.98 0.06 -6.67
N ASP A 255 -6.90 0.12 -5.70
CA ASP A 255 -7.58 -1.06 -5.18
C ASP A 255 -9.00 -1.23 -5.76
N ASN A 256 -9.66 -0.12 -6.11
CA ASN A 256 -11.02 -0.12 -6.63
C ASN A 256 -11.32 1.11 -7.53
N LEU A 257 -11.82 0.84 -8.73
CA LEU A 257 -12.16 1.88 -9.71
C LEU A 257 -13.58 2.45 -9.56
N TYR A 258 -14.41 1.91 -8.68
CA TYR A 258 -15.85 2.14 -8.71
C TYR A 258 -16.42 2.72 -7.42
N ALA A 259 -17.18 3.80 -7.52
CA ALA A 259 -17.95 4.40 -6.43
C ALA A 259 -19.24 3.59 -6.12
N GLY A 260 -19.65 2.77 -7.09
CA GLY A 260 -20.80 1.88 -7.08
C GLY A 260 -20.88 1.13 -8.41
N LYS A 261 -21.86 0.24 -8.56
CA LYS A 261 -21.98 -0.61 -9.76
C LYS A 261 -22.02 0.23 -11.05
N GLY A 262 -20.97 0.11 -11.88
CA GLY A 262 -20.86 0.81 -13.16
C GLY A 262 -20.54 2.30 -13.07
N MET A 263 -20.29 2.83 -11.86
CA MET A 263 -19.95 4.24 -11.65
C MET A 263 -18.47 4.35 -11.29
N LEU A 264 -17.66 4.85 -12.22
CA LEU A 264 -16.24 5.11 -11.95
C LEU A 264 -16.09 6.16 -10.84
N ALA A 265 -15.05 6.00 -10.02
CA ALA A 265 -14.73 6.92 -8.93
C ALA A 265 -13.52 7.79 -9.25
N THR A 266 -13.36 8.85 -8.47
CA THR A 266 -12.08 9.51 -8.17
C THR A 266 -11.56 9.04 -6.81
N ASN A 267 -10.28 9.26 -6.52
CA ASN A 267 -9.71 8.96 -5.21
C ASN A 267 -10.43 9.71 -4.07
N ALA A 268 -10.70 11.02 -4.25
CA ALA A 268 -11.44 11.81 -3.27
C ALA A 268 -12.82 11.20 -2.93
N GLN A 269 -13.58 10.77 -3.95
CA GLN A 269 -14.88 10.14 -3.72
C GLN A 269 -14.79 8.81 -2.94
N LEU A 270 -13.74 8.03 -3.14
CA LEU A 270 -13.52 6.79 -2.37
C LEU A 270 -13.17 7.10 -0.91
N VAL A 271 -12.34 8.14 -0.69
CA VAL A 271 -12.02 8.63 0.65
C VAL A 271 -13.26 9.16 1.35
N GLU A 272 -14.05 10.03 0.72
CA GLU A 272 -15.31 10.58 1.28
C GLU A 272 -16.27 9.46 1.69
N LYS A 273 -16.41 8.41 0.86
CA LYS A 273 -17.23 7.24 1.21
C LYS A 273 -16.67 6.47 2.40
N ALA A 274 -15.35 6.32 2.49
CA ALA A 274 -14.73 5.68 3.65
C ALA A 274 -14.94 6.51 4.93
N VAL A 275 -14.78 7.84 4.86
CA VAL A 275 -15.09 8.78 5.95
C VAL A 275 -16.53 8.59 6.43
N GLN A 276 -17.51 8.60 5.50
CA GLN A 276 -18.92 8.39 5.82
C GLN A 276 -19.18 7.07 6.56
N VAL A 277 -18.53 5.98 6.15
CA VAL A 277 -18.64 4.67 6.82
C VAL A 277 -18.07 4.75 8.24
N VAL A 278 -16.86 5.29 8.39
CA VAL A 278 -16.17 5.36 9.68
C VAL A 278 -16.93 6.24 10.69
N GLU A 279 -17.31 7.43 10.27
CA GLU A 279 -18.06 8.37 11.12
C GLU A 279 -19.48 7.90 11.40
N GLY A 280 -20.14 7.29 10.40
CA GLY A 280 -21.46 6.68 10.57
C GLY A 280 -21.49 5.54 11.59
N MET A 281 -20.35 4.91 11.88
CA MET A 281 -20.19 3.89 12.92
C MET A 281 -19.75 4.47 14.27
N GLY A 282 -19.59 5.80 14.38
CA GLY A 282 -19.22 6.50 15.61
C GLY A 282 -17.74 6.43 15.96
N ALA A 283 -16.86 6.28 14.96
CA ALA A 283 -15.43 6.58 15.07
C ALA A 283 -15.15 7.98 14.51
N ARG A 284 -13.95 8.52 14.74
CA ARG A 284 -13.49 9.76 14.13
C ARG A 284 -12.30 9.51 13.21
N ILE A 285 -12.20 10.32 12.16
CA ILE A 285 -11.03 10.37 11.29
C ILE A 285 -9.94 11.20 11.95
N ILE A 286 -8.73 10.65 12.04
CA ILE A 286 -7.55 11.37 12.52
C ILE A 286 -6.71 11.87 11.34
N GLY A 287 -6.12 13.05 11.49
CA GLY A 287 -5.33 13.69 10.45
C GLY A 287 -3.87 13.25 10.41
N PRO A 288 -3.08 13.79 9.46
CA PRO A 288 -1.67 13.41 9.26
C PRO A 288 -0.80 13.67 10.49
N GLU A 289 -1.03 14.76 11.24
CA GLU A 289 -0.26 15.05 12.47
C GLU A 289 -0.43 13.95 13.54
N ASP A 290 -1.65 13.46 13.74
CA ASP A 290 -1.93 12.40 14.70
C ASP A 290 -1.35 11.06 14.25
N VAL A 291 -1.39 10.77 12.94
CA VAL A 291 -0.70 9.61 12.36
C VAL A 291 0.80 9.68 12.63
N ARG A 292 1.44 10.83 12.39
CA ARG A 292 2.87 11.01 12.67
C ARG A 292 3.22 10.78 14.13
N LYS A 293 2.40 11.29 15.06
CA LYS A 293 2.57 11.04 16.50
C LYS A 293 2.42 9.56 16.83
N LYS A 294 1.36 8.91 16.33
CA LYS A 294 1.05 7.49 16.57
C LYS A 294 2.17 6.56 16.06
N LEU A 295 2.67 6.83 14.85
CA LEU A 295 3.65 5.99 14.16
C LEU A 295 5.11 6.48 14.31
N LYS A 296 5.34 7.53 15.11
CA LYS A 296 6.65 8.18 15.30
C LYS A 296 7.35 8.50 13.97
N LEU A 297 6.62 9.12 13.06
CA LEU A 297 7.11 9.47 11.73
C LEU A 297 7.84 10.81 11.76
N THR A 298 8.85 10.95 10.90
CA THR A 298 9.61 12.19 10.74
C THR A 298 9.18 12.86 9.44
N LYS A 299 8.43 13.96 9.55
CA LYS A 299 8.15 14.84 8.41
C LYS A 299 9.44 15.53 7.97
N ARG A 300 9.73 15.49 6.66
CA ARG A 300 10.88 16.13 6.02
C ARG A 300 10.42 17.13 4.99
#